data_AF-A0A7G2CB24-F1
#
_entry.id   AF-A0A7G2CB24-F1
#
_cell.length_a   1.000
_cell.length_b   1.000
_cell.length_c   1.000
_cell.angle_alpha   90.00
_cell.angle_beta   90.00
_cell.angle_gamma   90.00
#
_symmetry.space_group_name_H-M   'P 1'
#
loop_
_entity.id
_entity.type
_entity.pdbx_description
1 polymer ?
#
loop_
_entity_poly.entity_id
_entity_poly.type
_entity_poly.pdbx_seq_one_letter_code
_entity_poly.pdbx_strand_id
1 'polypeptide(L)'
;MFDQNRTGIFSMLDEECNFKGGNTERFTTNAWQQWGSNKSPYFVQPKSTIPNQFGVNHYASFVNYNTDEWLEKNTDALKEDMYEGLLTSDVEFIRSLLSSDKGMARRKQTVAIRFQNQLKDLRTELESTETQFIRCIKPNMEASPDKLDNNLVGAQLESAGVLQTIALKRQGYPVRRPLAQFCHYFYFIMPSSTVRYFKAEKYSEACTDFLNYYQKLYRWGTPNFAVGKTKVFLRAEVWSALERLALRRKAQLIARCKPFLRRWAEEYRERKRKELEAKLAEQKRLRELREAKMAECANGLPEEKLAWAEDLSNVFPNMERNTLLDIVAEADSQDEALAGCLSVQDQSIDNQSPTTFFQFMRDAGVDRGVTQDLVSNDVKTLAALSKLSADELKQSGCTDLNVVDIKKRLQNLQSQRAKYERLEGAIGSKNQDSVVEDLKAYEANRHQVDFDTKAQQLVAMGFKEEDARLVLAHYNGNVERSAARLLYNFNKQSVKKNASKHGNFNTTDPNVQKLISMGVPKLKAKEALRKTDGDVDAAVKVLF
;
A
#
# COMPACT_ATOMS: atom_id res chain seq x y z
N MET A 1 -36.30 -7.24 -39.03
CA MET A 1 -37.73 -6.90 -38.86
C MET A 1 -37.94 -6.01 -37.64
N PHE A 2 -37.56 -6.43 -36.43
CA PHE A 2 -37.74 -5.59 -35.23
C PHE A 2 -36.81 -4.37 -35.20
N ASP A 3 -35.51 -4.56 -35.43
CA ASP A 3 -34.47 -3.56 -35.16
C ASP A 3 -34.07 -2.72 -36.39
N GLN A 4 -34.74 -2.90 -37.53
CA GLN A 4 -34.35 -2.23 -38.77
C GLN A 4 -34.47 -0.72 -38.65
N ASN A 5 -33.46 -0.03 -39.19
CA ASN A 5 -33.42 1.42 -39.17
C ASN A 5 -34.60 1.99 -39.99
N ARG A 6 -35.39 2.88 -39.39
CA ARG A 6 -36.60 3.53 -39.93
C ARG A 6 -37.82 2.62 -40.17
N THR A 7 -37.65 1.41 -40.70
CA THR A 7 -38.78 0.53 -41.08
C THR A 7 -39.03 -0.62 -40.10
N GLY A 8 -38.20 -0.75 -39.06
CA GLY A 8 -38.35 -1.79 -38.06
C GLY A 8 -39.54 -1.54 -37.14
N ILE A 9 -40.10 -2.61 -36.56
CA ILE A 9 -41.27 -2.52 -35.65
C ILE A 9 -41.03 -1.52 -34.51
N PHE A 10 -39.83 -1.48 -33.92
CA PHE A 10 -39.50 -0.53 -32.85
C PHE A 10 -39.41 0.91 -33.35
N SER A 11 -38.80 1.13 -34.53
CA SER A 11 -38.71 2.47 -35.15
C SER A 11 -40.09 3.00 -35.51
N MET A 12 -40.94 2.15 -36.09
CA MET A 12 -42.33 2.50 -36.43
C MET A 12 -43.16 2.83 -35.19
N LEU A 13 -42.95 2.10 -34.09
CA LEU A 13 -43.64 2.37 -32.83
C LEU A 13 -43.20 3.71 -32.23
N ASP A 14 -41.89 4.00 -32.25
CA ASP A 14 -41.33 5.28 -31.78
C ASP A 14 -41.85 6.46 -32.62
N GLU A 15 -41.90 6.31 -33.95
CA GLU A 15 -42.47 7.31 -34.86
C GLU A 15 -43.94 7.57 -34.55
N GLU A 16 -44.76 6.53 -34.35
CA GLU A 16 -46.18 6.70 -34.04
C GLU A 16 -46.41 7.33 -32.65
N CYS A 17 -45.58 6.99 -31.65
CA CYS A 17 -45.62 7.64 -30.32
C CYS A 17 -45.31 9.15 -30.39
N ASN A 18 -44.47 9.55 -31.34
CA ASN A 18 -44.07 10.93 -31.54
C ASN A 18 -45.02 11.71 -32.46
N PHE A 19 -45.90 11.01 -33.17
CA PHE A 19 -46.87 11.60 -34.11
C PHE A 19 -48.05 12.24 -33.37
N LYS A 20 -48.43 13.46 -33.79
CA LYS A 20 -49.60 14.15 -33.22
C LYS A 20 -50.89 13.44 -33.66
N GLY A 21 -51.57 12.80 -32.71
CA GLY A 21 -52.76 11.98 -32.99
C GLY A 21 -52.43 10.53 -33.40
N GLY A 22 -51.22 10.05 -33.09
CA GLY A 22 -50.86 8.67 -33.28
C GLY A 22 -51.75 7.75 -32.45
N ASN A 23 -52.12 6.60 -33.02
CA ASN A 23 -52.93 5.60 -32.34
C ASN A 23 -52.48 4.18 -32.71
N THR A 24 -52.86 3.23 -31.87
CA THR A 24 -52.47 1.82 -31.99
C THR A 24 -52.97 1.16 -33.28
N GLU A 25 -54.19 1.48 -33.71
CA GLU A 25 -54.77 0.91 -34.94
C GLU A 25 -53.95 1.29 -36.16
N ARG A 26 -53.52 2.55 -36.23
CA ARG A 26 -52.65 3.07 -37.29
C ARG A 26 -51.28 2.41 -37.26
N PHE A 27 -50.65 2.31 -36.08
CA PHE A 27 -49.39 1.57 -35.94
C PHE A 27 -49.50 0.14 -36.48
N THR A 28 -50.54 -0.58 -36.07
CA THR A 28 -50.76 -1.99 -36.45
C THR A 28 -51.00 -2.13 -37.94
N THR A 29 -51.80 -1.24 -38.52
CA THR A 29 -52.07 -1.20 -39.96
C THR A 29 -50.79 -0.90 -40.75
N ASN A 30 -49.98 0.04 -40.28
CA ASN A 30 -48.68 0.35 -40.89
C ASN A 30 -47.75 -0.87 -40.81
N ALA A 31 -47.72 -1.60 -39.69
CA ALA A 31 -46.95 -2.83 -39.55
C ALA A 31 -47.42 -3.91 -40.54
N TRP A 32 -48.73 -4.11 -40.70
CA TRP A 32 -49.28 -5.01 -41.73
C TRP A 32 -48.89 -4.59 -43.14
N GLN A 33 -48.96 -3.29 -43.47
CA GLN A 33 -48.57 -2.79 -44.78
C GLN A 33 -47.08 -3.00 -45.05
N GLN A 34 -46.22 -2.78 -44.05
CA GLN A 34 -44.78 -2.88 -44.20
C GLN A 34 -44.30 -4.34 -44.27
N TRP A 35 -44.85 -5.21 -43.42
CA TRP A 35 -44.32 -6.56 -43.17
C TRP A 35 -45.26 -7.70 -43.60
N GLY A 36 -46.55 -7.43 -43.78
CA GLY A 36 -47.57 -8.41 -44.20
C GLY A 36 -47.51 -8.76 -45.68
N SER A 37 -48.54 -9.45 -46.17
CA SER A 37 -48.69 -9.87 -47.57
C SER A 37 -47.43 -10.51 -48.19
N ASN A 38 -46.81 -11.46 -47.47
CA ASN A 38 -45.58 -12.16 -47.86
C ASN A 38 -44.32 -11.29 -48.04
N LYS A 39 -44.32 -10.03 -47.58
CA LYS A 39 -43.11 -9.18 -47.60
C LYS A 39 -42.03 -9.68 -46.64
N SER A 40 -42.43 -10.31 -45.53
CA SER A 40 -41.52 -10.99 -44.61
C SER A 40 -42.01 -12.42 -44.36
N PRO A 41 -41.12 -13.43 -44.42
CA PRO A 41 -41.48 -14.81 -44.10
C PRO A 41 -41.74 -15.01 -42.59
N TYR A 42 -41.36 -14.04 -41.76
CA TYR A 42 -41.48 -14.12 -40.30
C TYR A 42 -42.72 -13.41 -39.76
N PHE A 43 -43.36 -12.56 -40.56
CA PHE A 43 -44.52 -11.78 -40.12
C PHE A 43 -45.81 -12.47 -40.56
N VAL A 44 -46.76 -12.60 -39.64
CA VAL A 44 -48.05 -13.22 -39.88
C VAL A 44 -49.13 -12.19 -39.67
N GLN A 45 -49.74 -11.76 -40.78
CA GLN A 45 -50.93 -10.92 -40.72
C GLN A 45 -52.15 -11.79 -40.38
N PRO A 46 -52.97 -11.41 -39.38
CA PRO A 46 -54.20 -12.15 -39.04
C PRO A 46 -55.15 -12.23 -40.24
N LYS A 47 -55.83 -13.38 -40.40
CA LYS A 47 -56.82 -13.59 -41.49
C LYS A 47 -58.15 -12.87 -41.27
N SER A 48 -58.42 -12.45 -40.03
CA SER A 48 -59.60 -11.69 -39.62
C SER A 48 -59.16 -10.28 -39.24
N THR A 49 -60.00 -9.27 -39.50
CA THR A 49 -59.87 -7.87 -39.04
C THR A 49 -60.03 -7.76 -37.52
N ILE A 50 -59.37 -8.62 -36.75
CA ILE A 50 -59.17 -8.40 -35.32
C ILE A 50 -58.23 -7.19 -35.25
N PRO A 51 -58.70 -6.02 -34.78
CA PRO A 51 -57.86 -4.84 -34.70
C PRO A 51 -56.70 -5.11 -33.76
N ASN A 52 -55.62 -4.36 -33.93
CA ASN A 52 -54.51 -4.32 -32.97
C ASN A 52 -53.81 -5.67 -32.73
N GLN A 53 -53.71 -6.55 -33.74
CA GLN A 53 -52.96 -7.80 -33.60
C GLN A 53 -52.05 -8.12 -34.78
N PHE A 54 -50.90 -8.74 -34.51
CA PHE A 54 -50.10 -9.39 -35.53
C PHE A 54 -49.29 -10.54 -34.94
N GLY A 55 -49.01 -11.54 -35.77
CA GLY A 55 -48.19 -12.68 -35.40
C GLY A 55 -46.75 -12.57 -35.88
N VAL A 56 -45.83 -13.21 -35.16
CA VAL A 56 -44.44 -13.36 -35.56
C VAL A 56 -43.97 -14.79 -35.33
N ASN A 57 -43.33 -15.37 -36.34
CA ASN A 57 -42.61 -16.63 -36.24
C ASN A 57 -41.21 -16.37 -35.66
N HIS A 58 -41.07 -16.43 -34.34
CA HIS A 58 -39.76 -16.39 -33.69
C HIS A 58 -39.02 -17.71 -33.86
N TYR A 59 -37.72 -17.70 -33.58
CA TYR A 59 -36.89 -18.92 -33.64
C TYR A 59 -37.43 -20.05 -32.72
N ALA A 60 -38.07 -19.69 -31.60
CA ALA A 60 -38.61 -20.62 -30.62
C ALA A 60 -40.04 -21.07 -30.95
N SER A 61 -40.92 -20.11 -31.27
CA SER A 61 -42.33 -20.38 -31.56
C SER A 61 -42.99 -19.22 -32.29
N PHE A 62 -44.17 -19.49 -32.84
CA PHE A 62 -45.12 -18.45 -33.21
C PHE A 62 -45.62 -17.71 -31.96
N VAL A 63 -45.70 -16.38 -32.04
CA VAL A 63 -46.25 -15.52 -31.00
C VAL A 63 -47.23 -14.54 -31.63
N ASN A 64 -48.44 -14.46 -31.09
CA ASN A 64 -49.42 -13.45 -31.46
C ASN A 64 -49.30 -12.26 -30.50
N TYR A 65 -49.06 -11.07 -31.04
CA TYR A 65 -48.95 -9.83 -30.29
C TYR A 65 -50.28 -9.07 -30.36
N ASN A 66 -50.77 -8.63 -29.21
CA ASN A 66 -51.79 -7.59 -29.11
C ASN A 66 -51.08 -6.25 -28.89
N THR A 67 -51.34 -5.28 -29.78
CA THR A 67 -50.76 -3.95 -29.78
C THR A 67 -51.51 -2.95 -28.91
N ASP A 68 -52.64 -3.33 -28.31
CA ASP A 68 -53.37 -2.50 -27.35
C ASP A 68 -52.42 -1.91 -26.29
N GLU A 69 -52.57 -0.60 -26.04
CA GLU A 69 -51.76 0.20 -25.10
C GLU A 69 -50.25 0.27 -25.42
N TRP A 70 -49.78 -0.20 -26.59
CA TRP A 70 -48.34 -0.16 -26.92
C TRP A 70 -47.78 1.25 -26.97
N LEU A 71 -48.54 2.21 -27.54
CA LEU A 71 -48.08 3.60 -27.60
C LEU A 71 -47.88 4.15 -26.20
N GLU A 72 -48.86 3.99 -25.32
CA GLU A 72 -48.82 4.46 -23.92
C GLU A 72 -47.66 3.83 -23.14
N LYS A 73 -47.52 2.50 -23.22
CA LYS A 73 -46.42 1.75 -22.60
C LYS A 73 -45.05 2.14 -23.14
N ASN A 74 -44.97 2.49 -24.42
CA ASN A 74 -43.70 2.84 -25.06
C ASN A 74 -43.32 4.30 -24.82
N THR A 75 -44.29 5.22 -24.75
CA THR A 75 -44.04 6.62 -24.38
C THR A 75 -43.56 6.75 -22.94
N ASP A 76 -44.07 5.89 -22.03
CA ASP A 76 -43.73 5.90 -20.60
C ASP A 76 -43.87 7.30 -19.98
N ALA A 77 -44.92 8.02 -20.41
CA ALA A 77 -45.15 9.38 -19.99
C ALA A 77 -45.67 9.43 -18.55
N LEU A 78 -44.87 10.00 -17.65
CA LEU A 78 -45.34 10.42 -16.34
C LEU A 78 -46.03 11.79 -16.44
N LYS A 79 -47.15 11.97 -15.74
CA LYS A 79 -47.80 13.28 -15.64
C LYS A 79 -46.88 14.25 -14.90
N GLU A 80 -46.71 15.46 -15.44
CA GLU A 80 -45.81 16.48 -14.88
C GLU A 80 -46.18 16.79 -13.41
N ASP A 81 -47.46 16.97 -13.10
CA ASP A 81 -47.94 17.24 -11.73
C ASP A 81 -47.53 16.15 -10.72
N MET A 82 -47.48 14.89 -11.16
CA MET A 82 -47.04 13.77 -10.32
C MET A 82 -45.53 13.84 -10.08
N TYR A 83 -44.77 14.18 -11.11
CA TYR A 83 -43.32 14.37 -10.98
C TYR A 83 -42.99 15.54 -10.05
N GLU A 84 -43.67 16.68 -10.22
CA GLU A 84 -43.54 17.85 -9.35
C GLU A 84 -43.92 17.53 -7.90
N GLY A 85 -45.04 16.83 -7.68
CA GLY A 85 -45.46 16.41 -6.34
C GLY A 85 -44.48 15.45 -5.65
N LEU A 86 -43.81 14.57 -6.40
CA LEU A 86 -42.80 13.69 -5.81
C LEU A 86 -41.49 14.43 -5.49
N LEU A 87 -41.17 15.49 -6.25
CA LEU A 87 -40.02 16.35 -5.97
C LEU A 87 -40.20 17.22 -4.70
N THR A 88 -41.44 17.52 -4.32
CA THR A 88 -41.76 18.26 -3.09
C THR A 88 -41.91 17.35 -1.86
N SER A 89 -41.67 16.05 -1.99
CA SER A 89 -41.75 15.10 -0.88
C SER A 89 -40.80 15.46 0.27
N ASP A 90 -41.32 15.41 1.51
CA ASP A 90 -40.53 15.61 2.73
C ASP A 90 -39.47 14.50 2.94
N VAL A 91 -39.63 13.36 2.28
CA VAL A 91 -38.69 12.23 2.36
C VAL A 91 -37.56 12.41 1.35
N GLU A 92 -36.35 12.65 1.86
CA GLU A 92 -35.14 12.84 1.02
C GLU A 92 -34.89 11.66 0.07
N PHE A 93 -35.09 10.41 0.52
CA PHE A 93 -34.94 9.24 -0.33
C PHE A 93 -35.84 9.31 -1.58
N ILE A 94 -37.10 9.71 -1.43
CA ILE A 94 -38.05 9.84 -2.55
C ILE A 94 -37.57 10.90 -3.54
N ARG A 95 -37.11 12.05 -3.05
CA ARG A 95 -36.54 13.11 -3.90
C ARG A 95 -35.27 12.64 -4.62
N SER A 96 -34.43 11.85 -3.95
CA SER A 96 -33.19 11.33 -4.52
C SER A 96 -33.43 10.37 -5.69
N LEU A 97 -34.52 9.57 -5.67
CA LEU A 97 -34.88 8.67 -6.77
C LEU A 97 -35.23 9.40 -8.08
N LEU A 98 -35.61 10.68 -8.01
CA LEU A 98 -36.00 11.51 -9.16
C LEU A 98 -34.85 12.38 -9.67
N SER A 99 -33.74 12.43 -8.92
CA SER A 99 -32.66 13.40 -9.09
C SER A 99 -31.52 12.83 -9.94
N SER A 100 -31.67 12.94 -11.26
CA SER A 100 -30.55 13.08 -12.21
C SER A 100 -31.11 13.54 -13.56
N ASP A 101 -30.72 14.73 -14.00
CA ASP A 101 -31.06 15.40 -15.27
C ASP A 101 -32.46 16.01 -15.44
N LYS A 102 -32.68 17.13 -14.75
CA LYS A 102 -33.68 18.15 -15.15
C LYS A 102 -33.37 18.85 -16.50
N GLY A 103 -32.33 18.46 -17.25
CA GLY A 103 -31.83 19.22 -18.40
C GLY A 103 -31.75 18.49 -19.76
N MET A 104 -31.65 17.16 -19.80
CA MET A 104 -31.34 16.44 -21.07
C MET A 104 -32.33 15.33 -21.46
N ALA A 105 -33.29 14.96 -20.59
CA ALA A 105 -34.15 13.79 -20.80
C ALA A 105 -35.50 14.05 -21.52
N ARG A 106 -35.81 15.30 -21.91
CA ARG A 106 -37.01 15.60 -22.72
C ARG A 106 -36.82 15.41 -24.23
N ARG A 107 -35.68 14.84 -24.67
CA ARG A 107 -35.66 14.12 -25.95
C ARG A 107 -36.46 12.84 -25.74
N LYS A 108 -37.67 12.82 -26.30
CA LYS A 108 -38.68 11.75 -26.33
C LYS A 108 -38.13 10.40 -26.79
N GLN A 109 -37.19 9.81 -26.05
CA GLN A 109 -36.70 8.48 -26.35
C GLN A 109 -37.66 7.50 -25.72
N THR A 110 -38.40 6.78 -26.56
CA THR A 110 -39.33 5.77 -26.09
C THR A 110 -38.60 4.55 -25.49
N VAL A 111 -39.34 3.75 -24.71
CA VAL A 111 -38.84 2.54 -24.06
C VAL A 111 -38.18 1.60 -25.07
N ALA A 112 -38.80 1.40 -26.24
CA ALA A 112 -38.28 0.52 -27.28
C ALA A 112 -36.91 0.96 -27.81
N ILE A 113 -36.70 2.26 -28.05
CA ILE A 113 -35.41 2.78 -28.53
C ILE A 113 -34.34 2.69 -27.43
N ARG A 114 -34.69 2.98 -26.17
CA ARG A 114 -33.78 2.82 -25.04
C ARG A 114 -33.33 1.36 -24.90
N PHE A 115 -34.28 0.43 -24.93
CA PHE A 115 -34.02 -1.01 -24.89
C PHE A 115 -33.14 -1.46 -26.07
N GLN A 116 -33.42 -0.97 -27.29
CA GLN A 116 -32.63 -1.30 -28.47
C GLN A 116 -31.17 -0.84 -28.35
N ASN A 117 -30.94 0.36 -27.81
CA ASN A 117 -29.58 0.87 -27.61
C ASN A 117 -28.83 0.06 -26.53
N GLN A 118 -29.47 -0.21 -25.39
CA GLN A 118 -28.88 -1.06 -24.33
C GLN A 118 -28.54 -2.47 -24.85
N LEU A 119 -29.39 -3.05 -25.70
CA LEU A 119 -29.14 -4.36 -26.30
C LEU A 119 -27.97 -4.31 -27.30
N LYS A 120 -27.82 -3.22 -28.06
CA LYS A 120 -26.67 -3.02 -28.97
C LYS A 120 -25.37 -2.87 -28.18
N ASP A 121 -25.38 -2.12 -27.09
CA ASP A 121 -24.23 -1.93 -26.22
C ASP A 121 -23.80 -3.27 -25.61
N LEU A 122 -24.75 -3.99 -25.00
CA LEU A 122 -24.51 -5.33 -24.45
C LEU A 122 -23.98 -6.30 -25.51
N ARG A 123 -24.54 -6.29 -26.71
CA ARG A 123 -24.07 -7.15 -27.79
C ARG A 123 -22.63 -6.83 -28.19
N THR A 124 -22.29 -5.55 -28.29
CA THR A 124 -20.93 -5.10 -28.62
C THR A 124 -19.93 -5.56 -27.56
N GLU A 125 -20.30 -5.44 -26.28
CA GLU A 125 -19.50 -5.94 -25.17
C GLU A 125 -19.31 -7.47 -25.26
N LEU A 126 -20.39 -8.23 -25.45
CA LEU A 126 -20.32 -9.69 -25.57
C LEU A 126 -19.47 -10.14 -26.77
N GLU A 127 -19.59 -9.48 -27.92
CA GLU A 127 -18.80 -9.78 -29.12
C GLU A 127 -17.30 -9.49 -28.95
N SER A 128 -16.93 -8.63 -28.00
CA SER A 128 -15.52 -8.34 -27.66
C SER A 128 -14.85 -9.40 -26.77
N THR A 129 -15.63 -10.33 -26.22
CA THR A 129 -15.16 -11.34 -25.23
C THR A 129 -15.13 -12.76 -25.79
N GLU A 130 -14.41 -13.67 -25.11
CA GLU A 130 -14.54 -15.11 -25.37
C GLU A 130 -15.83 -15.64 -24.73
N THR A 131 -16.81 -16.00 -25.55
CA THR A 131 -18.14 -16.39 -25.09
C THR A 131 -18.24 -17.88 -24.75
N GLN A 132 -18.89 -18.18 -23.63
CA GLN A 132 -19.27 -19.53 -23.23
C GLN A 132 -20.79 -19.63 -23.14
N PHE A 133 -21.37 -20.67 -23.74
CA PHE A 133 -22.82 -20.83 -23.83
C PHE A 133 -23.32 -21.93 -22.90
N ILE A 134 -24.26 -21.57 -22.03
CA ILE A 134 -25.04 -22.52 -21.22
C ILE A 134 -26.49 -22.45 -21.73
N ARG A 135 -27.06 -23.62 -22.08
CA ARG A 135 -28.44 -23.74 -22.57
C ARG A 135 -29.29 -24.43 -21.52
N CYS A 136 -30.25 -23.71 -20.94
CA CYS A 136 -31.21 -24.26 -20.00
C CYS A 136 -32.39 -24.87 -20.77
N ILE A 137 -32.85 -26.05 -20.34
CA ILE A 137 -33.96 -26.77 -20.97
C ILE A 137 -35.06 -26.98 -19.93
N LYS A 138 -36.28 -26.57 -20.25
CA LYS A 138 -37.45 -26.78 -19.39
C LYS A 138 -37.98 -28.21 -19.57
N PRO A 139 -38.04 -29.04 -18.52
CA PRO A 139 -38.39 -30.46 -18.67
C PRO A 139 -39.89 -30.68 -18.90
N ASN A 140 -40.75 -29.85 -18.33
CA ASN A 140 -42.21 -29.90 -18.46
C ASN A 140 -42.84 -28.54 -18.11
N MET A 141 -44.12 -28.35 -18.42
CA MET A 141 -44.82 -27.08 -18.15
C MET A 141 -45.41 -27.02 -16.73
N GLU A 142 -45.60 -28.15 -16.07
CA GLU A 142 -46.22 -28.26 -14.75
C GLU A 142 -45.26 -28.05 -13.56
N ALA A 143 -43.98 -27.78 -13.82
CA ALA A 143 -42.92 -27.66 -12.82
C ALA A 143 -42.75 -28.92 -11.94
N SER A 144 -43.04 -30.10 -12.48
CA SER A 144 -42.83 -31.37 -11.79
C SER A 144 -41.36 -31.82 -11.90
N PRO A 145 -40.69 -32.22 -10.82
CA PRO A 145 -39.28 -32.63 -10.88
C PRO A 145 -39.08 -33.95 -11.65
N ASP A 146 -40.05 -34.87 -11.61
CA ASP A 146 -39.90 -36.25 -12.12
C ASP A 146 -40.48 -36.46 -13.52
N LYS A 147 -40.96 -35.39 -14.16
CA LYS A 147 -41.62 -35.45 -15.48
C LYS A 147 -40.73 -34.83 -16.55
N LEU A 148 -40.48 -35.58 -17.62
CA LEU A 148 -39.81 -35.09 -18.83
C LEU A 148 -40.76 -35.21 -20.02
N ASP A 149 -41.16 -34.08 -20.59
CA ASP A 149 -41.92 -34.03 -21.83
C ASP A 149 -40.97 -34.01 -23.02
N ASN A 150 -40.87 -35.14 -23.72
CA ASN A 150 -39.98 -35.31 -24.86
C ASN A 150 -40.29 -34.37 -26.02
N ASN A 151 -41.56 -34.02 -26.27
CA ASN A 151 -41.93 -33.14 -27.36
C ASN A 151 -41.52 -31.70 -27.05
N LEU A 152 -41.77 -31.26 -25.82
CA LEU A 152 -41.34 -29.94 -25.34
C LEU A 152 -39.82 -29.81 -25.34
N VAL A 153 -39.11 -30.81 -24.83
CA VAL A 153 -37.63 -30.83 -24.79
C VAL A 153 -37.06 -30.90 -26.20
N GLY A 154 -37.61 -31.76 -27.07
CA GLY A 154 -37.21 -31.88 -28.48
C GLY A 154 -37.32 -30.55 -29.23
N ALA A 155 -38.49 -29.88 -29.13
CA ALA A 155 -38.71 -28.58 -29.75
C ALA A 155 -37.74 -27.51 -29.24
N GLN A 156 -37.42 -27.51 -27.94
CA GLN A 156 -36.41 -26.61 -27.37
C GLN A 156 -35.00 -26.88 -27.91
N LEU A 157 -34.59 -28.15 -28.06
CA LEU A 157 -33.27 -28.52 -28.57
C LEU A 157 -33.11 -28.13 -30.05
N GLU A 158 -34.16 -28.28 -30.84
CA GLU A 158 -34.19 -27.89 -32.24
C GLU A 158 -34.15 -26.36 -32.41
N SER A 159 -35.05 -25.64 -31.72
CA SER A 159 -35.13 -24.18 -31.81
C SER A 159 -33.89 -23.48 -31.23
N ALA A 160 -33.33 -23.98 -30.12
CA ALA A 160 -32.10 -23.44 -29.55
C ALA A 160 -30.84 -23.76 -30.38
N GLY A 161 -30.97 -24.53 -31.47
CA GLY A 161 -29.88 -24.85 -32.38
C GLY A 161 -28.86 -25.84 -31.79
N VAL A 162 -29.24 -26.60 -30.75
CA VAL A 162 -28.30 -27.46 -30.02
C VAL A 162 -27.81 -28.59 -30.92
N LEU A 163 -28.72 -29.22 -31.67
CA LEU A 163 -28.38 -30.33 -32.57
C LEU A 163 -27.45 -29.89 -33.71
N GLN A 164 -27.74 -28.74 -34.31
CA GLN A 164 -26.94 -28.11 -35.36
C GLN A 164 -25.56 -27.71 -34.81
N THR A 165 -25.50 -27.19 -33.58
CA THR A 165 -24.25 -26.86 -32.90
C THR A 165 -23.40 -28.11 -32.67
N ILE A 166 -24.01 -29.21 -32.23
CA ILE A 166 -23.31 -30.50 -32.05
C ILE A 166 -22.81 -31.02 -33.41
N ALA A 167 -23.65 -30.98 -34.45
CA ALA A 167 -23.26 -31.42 -35.79
C ALA A 167 -22.09 -30.59 -36.34
N LEU A 168 -22.15 -29.26 -36.22
CA LEU A 168 -21.09 -28.35 -36.63
C LEU A 168 -19.78 -28.61 -35.85
N LYS A 169 -19.87 -28.85 -34.53
CA LYS A 169 -18.71 -29.20 -33.70
C LYS A 169 -18.10 -30.56 -34.07
N ARG A 170 -18.92 -31.54 -34.47
CA ARG A 170 -18.47 -32.88 -34.91
C ARG A 170 -17.82 -32.86 -36.29
N GLN A 171 -18.34 -32.07 -37.22
CA GLN A 171 -17.79 -31.94 -38.57
C GLN A 171 -16.57 -31.02 -38.62
N GLY A 172 -16.55 -29.98 -37.77
CA GLY A 172 -15.47 -29.01 -37.72
C GLY A 172 -14.34 -29.35 -36.75
N TYR A 173 -13.50 -28.33 -36.51
CA TYR A 173 -12.40 -28.37 -35.56
C TYR A 173 -12.68 -27.37 -34.43
N PRO A 174 -13.27 -27.81 -33.31
CA PRO A 174 -13.66 -26.92 -32.21
C PRO A 174 -12.45 -26.30 -31.49
N VAL A 175 -11.30 -26.97 -31.47
CA VAL A 175 -10.09 -26.45 -30.83
C VAL A 175 -9.24 -25.73 -31.87
N ARG A 176 -8.96 -24.44 -31.62
CA ARG A 176 -8.19 -23.57 -32.51
C ARG A 176 -7.13 -22.84 -31.70
N ARG A 177 -5.86 -23.01 -32.05
CA ARG A 177 -4.74 -22.41 -31.32
C ARG A 177 -3.71 -21.81 -32.27
N PRO A 178 -3.11 -20.64 -31.95
CA PRO A 178 -1.95 -20.14 -32.68
C PRO A 178 -0.81 -21.19 -32.71
N LEU A 179 -0.14 -21.32 -33.85
CA LEU A 179 0.89 -22.35 -34.04
C LEU A 179 2.00 -22.28 -32.98
N ALA A 180 2.52 -21.07 -32.71
CA ALA A 180 3.57 -20.87 -31.72
C ALA A 180 3.12 -21.30 -30.32
N GLN A 181 1.92 -20.87 -29.87
CA GLN A 181 1.39 -21.22 -28.55
C GLN A 181 1.16 -22.73 -28.41
N PHE A 182 0.61 -23.37 -29.44
CA PHE A 182 0.42 -24.82 -29.46
C PHE A 182 1.74 -25.57 -29.29
N CYS A 183 2.76 -25.16 -30.05
CA CYS A 183 4.09 -25.77 -29.99
C CYS A 183 4.73 -25.61 -28.61
N HIS A 184 4.68 -24.42 -28.02
CA HIS A 184 5.22 -24.18 -26.67
C HIS A 184 4.49 -25.02 -25.62
N TYR A 185 3.17 -25.11 -25.69
CA TYR A 185 2.36 -25.86 -24.73
C TYR A 185 2.70 -27.35 -24.70
N PHE A 186 2.92 -27.95 -25.88
CA PHE A 186 3.20 -29.38 -26.04
C PHE A 186 4.69 -29.73 -26.15
N TYR A 187 5.59 -28.77 -25.95
CA TYR A 187 7.04 -28.95 -26.10
C TYR A 187 7.58 -30.19 -25.38
N PHE A 188 7.13 -30.45 -24.14
CA PHE A 188 7.61 -31.58 -23.32
C PHE A 188 7.32 -32.98 -23.87
N ILE A 189 6.37 -33.08 -24.80
CA ILE A 189 5.97 -34.35 -25.43
C ILE A 189 6.29 -34.37 -26.92
N MET A 190 7.05 -33.40 -27.43
CA MET A 190 7.50 -33.40 -28.82
C MET A 190 8.58 -34.48 -29.06
N PRO A 191 8.49 -35.25 -30.15
CA PRO A 191 9.57 -36.13 -30.56
C PRO A 191 10.79 -35.30 -31.02
N SER A 192 11.98 -35.89 -31.00
CA SER A 192 13.23 -35.19 -31.34
C SER A 192 13.22 -34.57 -32.74
N SER A 193 12.52 -35.19 -33.71
CA SER A 193 12.33 -34.66 -35.06
C SER A 193 11.59 -33.31 -35.03
N THR A 194 10.52 -33.21 -34.25
CA THR A 194 9.71 -32.00 -34.09
C THR A 194 10.50 -30.90 -33.37
N VAL A 195 11.27 -31.25 -32.34
CA VAL A 195 12.05 -30.27 -31.55
C VAL A 195 13.04 -29.51 -32.44
N ARG A 196 13.58 -30.14 -33.50
CA ARG A 196 14.44 -29.46 -34.48
C ARG A 196 13.72 -28.32 -35.18
N TYR A 197 12.48 -28.55 -35.63
CA TYR A 197 11.66 -27.51 -36.28
C TYR A 197 11.25 -26.42 -35.28
N PHE A 198 10.90 -26.80 -34.05
CA PHE A 198 10.58 -25.84 -32.99
C PHE A 198 11.74 -24.87 -32.70
N LYS A 199 12.96 -25.40 -32.54
CA LYS A 199 14.16 -24.58 -32.29
C LYS A 199 14.53 -23.67 -33.46
N ALA A 200 14.13 -24.04 -34.68
CA ALA A 200 14.30 -23.21 -35.87
C ALA A 200 13.13 -22.24 -36.11
N GLU A 201 12.21 -22.11 -35.15
CA GLU A 201 11.00 -21.27 -35.20
C GLU A 201 10.06 -21.59 -36.38
N LYS A 202 10.20 -22.78 -36.97
CA LYS A 202 9.35 -23.31 -38.05
C LYS A 202 8.11 -23.99 -37.45
N TYR A 203 7.21 -23.18 -36.87
CA TYR A 203 6.10 -23.68 -36.07
C TYR A 203 5.05 -24.47 -36.88
N SER A 204 4.86 -24.18 -38.16
CA SER A 204 3.91 -24.90 -39.03
C SER A 204 4.36 -26.34 -39.28
N GLU A 205 5.63 -26.49 -39.64
CA GLU A 205 6.31 -27.76 -39.87
C GLU A 205 6.41 -28.56 -38.56
N ALA A 206 6.74 -27.89 -37.45
CA ALA A 206 6.74 -28.50 -36.12
C ALA A 206 5.35 -29.05 -35.75
N CYS A 207 4.27 -28.26 -35.91
CA CYS A 207 2.90 -28.72 -35.65
C CYS A 207 2.54 -29.93 -36.51
N THR A 208 2.91 -29.89 -37.79
CA THR A 208 2.60 -30.95 -38.76
C THR A 208 3.32 -32.25 -38.42
N ASP A 209 4.63 -32.19 -38.16
CA ASP A 209 5.44 -33.35 -37.76
C ASP A 209 4.93 -33.94 -36.44
N PHE A 210 4.67 -33.08 -35.45
CA PHE A 210 4.15 -33.45 -34.13
C PHE A 210 2.83 -34.21 -34.22
N LEU A 211 1.85 -33.64 -34.93
CA LEU A 211 0.52 -34.23 -35.06
C LEU A 211 0.56 -35.52 -35.89
N ASN A 212 1.36 -35.57 -36.95
CA ASN A 212 1.56 -36.78 -37.75
C ASN A 212 2.19 -37.92 -36.94
N TYR A 213 3.14 -37.61 -36.05
CA TYR A 213 3.72 -38.60 -35.14
C TYR A 213 2.65 -39.24 -34.25
N TYR A 214 1.83 -38.42 -33.58
CA TYR A 214 0.80 -38.92 -32.68
C TYR A 214 -0.39 -39.57 -33.39
N GLN A 215 -0.73 -39.08 -34.58
CA GLN A 215 -1.71 -39.68 -35.48
C GLN A 215 -1.33 -41.13 -35.82
N LYS A 216 -0.05 -41.39 -36.15
CA LYS A 216 0.46 -42.74 -36.42
C LYS A 216 0.46 -43.61 -35.17
N LEU A 217 0.90 -43.04 -34.03
CA LEU A 217 1.01 -43.76 -32.77
C LEU A 217 -0.35 -44.23 -32.23
N TYR A 218 -1.35 -43.35 -32.25
CA TYR A 218 -2.69 -43.63 -31.71
C TYR A 218 -3.71 -44.09 -32.76
N ARG A 219 -3.32 -44.14 -34.03
CA ARG A 219 -4.19 -44.55 -35.16
C ARG A 219 -5.52 -43.82 -35.16
N TRP A 220 -5.51 -42.50 -34.96
CA TRP A 220 -6.76 -41.74 -34.94
C TRP A 220 -7.46 -41.79 -36.33
N GLY A 221 -8.79 -41.76 -36.40
CA GLY A 221 -9.50 -41.71 -37.70
C GLY A 221 -9.18 -40.43 -38.49
N THR A 222 -9.16 -40.45 -39.82
CA THR A 222 -8.91 -39.25 -40.64
C THR A 222 -10.25 -38.60 -41.05
N PRO A 223 -10.38 -37.25 -41.06
CA PRO A 223 -9.44 -36.21 -40.61
C PRO A 223 -9.73 -35.70 -39.18
N ASN A 224 -8.70 -35.62 -38.32
CA ASN A 224 -8.83 -35.21 -36.91
C ASN A 224 -8.10 -33.91 -36.55
N PHE A 225 -7.26 -33.41 -37.45
CA PHE A 225 -6.59 -32.11 -37.33
C PHE A 225 -6.36 -31.49 -38.71
N ALA A 226 -6.14 -30.18 -38.72
CA ALA A 226 -5.65 -29.44 -39.87
C ALA A 226 -4.68 -28.34 -39.40
N VAL A 227 -3.59 -28.14 -40.13
CA VAL A 227 -2.60 -27.08 -39.86
C VAL A 227 -2.82 -25.97 -40.88
N GLY A 228 -3.24 -24.80 -40.42
CA GLY A 228 -3.41 -23.61 -41.24
C GLY A 228 -2.16 -22.74 -41.27
N LYS A 229 -2.25 -21.55 -41.89
CA LYS A 229 -1.12 -20.60 -41.98
C LYS A 229 -0.70 -20.03 -40.63
N THR A 230 -1.65 -19.71 -39.76
CA THR A 230 -1.41 -19.03 -38.47
C THR A 230 -1.87 -19.84 -37.25
N LYS A 231 -2.79 -20.79 -37.45
CA LYS A 231 -3.43 -21.56 -36.40
C LYS A 231 -3.47 -23.04 -36.76
N VAL A 232 -3.45 -23.87 -35.72
CA VAL A 232 -3.76 -25.29 -35.78
C VAL A 232 -5.20 -25.53 -35.34
N PHE A 233 -5.85 -26.49 -36.00
CA PHE A 233 -7.25 -26.85 -35.84
C PHE A 233 -7.33 -28.33 -35.45
N LEU A 234 -7.97 -28.64 -34.33
CA LEU A 234 -8.02 -30.00 -33.78
C LEU A 234 -9.46 -30.37 -33.41
N ARG A 235 -9.77 -31.67 -33.49
CA ARG A 235 -10.93 -32.23 -32.80
C ARG A 235 -10.69 -32.26 -31.29
N ALA A 236 -11.77 -32.20 -30.52
CA ALA A 236 -11.70 -32.19 -29.04
C ALA A 236 -10.98 -33.44 -28.49
N GLU A 237 -11.25 -34.60 -29.10
CA GLU A 237 -10.63 -35.90 -28.77
C GLU A 237 -9.10 -35.84 -28.84
N VAL A 238 -8.55 -35.22 -29.91
CA VAL A 238 -7.11 -35.08 -30.14
C VAL A 238 -6.47 -34.17 -29.11
N TRP A 239 -7.07 -33.00 -28.86
CA TRP A 239 -6.58 -32.07 -27.84
C TRP A 239 -6.54 -32.77 -26.47
N SER A 240 -7.63 -33.43 -26.09
CA SER A 240 -7.76 -34.13 -24.82
C SER A 240 -6.72 -35.25 -24.67
N ALA A 241 -6.44 -36.00 -25.74
CA ALA A 241 -5.42 -37.05 -25.74
C ALA A 241 -4.00 -36.48 -25.55
N LEU A 242 -3.65 -35.43 -26.28
CA LEU A 242 -2.34 -34.76 -26.16
C LEU A 242 -2.16 -34.11 -24.79
N GLU A 243 -3.21 -33.48 -24.26
CA GLU A 243 -3.20 -32.85 -22.95
C GLU A 243 -2.96 -33.85 -21.82
N ARG A 244 -3.62 -35.02 -21.87
CA ARG A 244 -3.35 -36.12 -20.92
C ARG A 244 -1.88 -36.57 -20.96
N LEU A 245 -1.27 -36.63 -22.14
CA LEU A 245 0.14 -37.00 -22.26
C LEU A 245 1.06 -35.93 -21.70
N ALA A 246 0.79 -34.65 -22.01
CA ALA A 246 1.54 -33.53 -21.48
C ALA A 246 1.46 -33.49 -19.94
N LEU A 247 0.28 -33.69 -19.37
CA LEU A 247 0.08 -33.76 -17.91
C LEU A 247 0.86 -34.92 -17.28
N ARG A 248 0.80 -36.13 -17.85
CA ARG A 248 1.58 -37.28 -17.38
C ARG A 248 3.08 -37.00 -17.43
N ARG A 249 3.57 -36.40 -18.52
CA ARG A 249 4.99 -36.07 -18.67
C ARG A 249 5.43 -35.01 -17.65
N LYS A 250 4.64 -33.96 -17.45
CA LYS A 250 4.88 -32.94 -16.41
C LYS A 250 4.96 -33.58 -15.02
N ALA A 251 4.01 -34.44 -14.67
CA ALA A 251 4.01 -35.15 -13.39
C ALA A 251 5.26 -36.01 -13.19
N GLN A 252 5.70 -36.74 -14.22
CA GLN A 252 6.94 -37.53 -14.18
C GLN A 252 8.18 -36.66 -13.95
N LEU A 253 8.27 -35.51 -14.65
CA LEU A 253 9.39 -34.58 -14.49
C LEU A 253 9.41 -33.97 -13.09
N ILE A 254 8.26 -33.54 -12.58
CA ILE A 254 8.12 -33.03 -11.21
C ILE A 254 8.55 -34.09 -10.20
N ALA A 255 8.12 -35.34 -10.37
CA ALA A 255 8.52 -36.44 -9.48
C ALA A 255 10.04 -36.64 -9.45
N ARG A 256 10.73 -36.47 -10.59
CA ARG A 256 12.20 -36.53 -10.67
C ARG A 256 12.88 -35.32 -10.03
N CYS A 257 12.32 -34.12 -10.17
CA CYS A 257 12.89 -32.90 -9.59
C CYS A 257 12.64 -32.78 -8.08
N LYS A 258 11.53 -33.33 -7.59
CA LYS A 258 11.09 -33.26 -6.19
C LYS A 258 12.17 -33.62 -5.16
N PRO A 259 12.92 -34.73 -5.27
CA PRO A 259 13.97 -35.05 -4.29
C PRO A 259 15.11 -34.01 -4.27
N PHE A 260 15.53 -33.52 -5.44
CA PHE A 260 16.57 -32.49 -5.53
C PHE A 260 16.12 -31.17 -4.90
N LEU A 261 14.89 -30.73 -5.20
CA LEU A 261 14.31 -29.52 -4.61
C LEU A 261 14.14 -29.64 -3.09
N ARG A 262 13.71 -30.81 -2.60
CA ARG A 262 13.59 -31.08 -1.16
C ARG A 262 14.95 -31.02 -0.47
N ARG A 263 15.95 -31.71 -1.02
CA ARG A 263 17.32 -31.70 -0.51
C ARG A 263 17.89 -30.28 -0.47
N TRP A 264 17.77 -29.52 -1.55
CA TRP A 264 18.21 -28.13 -1.60
C TRP A 264 17.51 -27.27 -0.53
N ALA A 265 16.21 -27.44 -0.34
CA ALA A 265 15.45 -26.71 0.67
C ALA A 265 15.81 -27.11 2.11
N GLU A 266 16.18 -28.36 2.35
CA GLU A 266 16.67 -28.85 3.65
C GLU A 266 18.08 -28.34 3.94
N GLU A 267 19.02 -28.45 2.99
CA GLU A 267 20.38 -27.92 3.11
C GLU A 267 20.38 -26.40 3.34
N TYR A 268 19.52 -25.67 2.64
CA TYR A 268 19.34 -24.24 2.85
C TYR A 268 18.87 -23.91 4.28
N ARG A 269 17.88 -24.66 4.79
CA ARG A 269 17.36 -24.50 6.16
C ARG A 269 18.41 -24.83 7.21
N GLU A 270 19.14 -25.93 7.04
CA GLU A 270 20.22 -26.34 7.94
C GLU A 270 21.34 -25.30 8.01
N ARG A 271 21.77 -24.78 6.85
CA ARG A 271 22.76 -23.70 6.81
C ARG A 271 22.28 -22.46 7.56
N LYS A 272 21.03 -22.06 7.35
CA LYS A 272 20.42 -20.93 8.07
C LYS A 272 20.33 -21.17 9.58
N ARG A 273 20.02 -22.39 10.02
CA ARG A 273 20.01 -22.75 11.44
C ARG A 273 21.42 -22.63 12.05
N LYS A 274 22.45 -23.18 11.38
CA LYS A 274 23.85 -23.07 11.84
C LYS A 274 24.34 -21.63 11.89
N GLU A 275 24.02 -20.80 10.89
CA GLU A 275 24.33 -19.37 10.90
C GLU A 275 23.68 -18.66 12.11
N LEU A 276 22.45 -19.01 12.47
CA LEU A 276 21.76 -18.45 13.63
C LEU A 276 22.36 -18.93 14.95
N GLU A 277 22.62 -20.23 15.09
CA GLU A 277 23.27 -20.82 16.27
C GLU A 277 24.64 -20.19 16.52
N ALA A 278 25.46 -20.00 15.49
CA ALA A 278 26.76 -19.36 15.60
C ALA A 278 26.65 -17.90 16.07
N LYS A 279 25.68 -17.13 15.55
CA LYS A 279 25.43 -15.76 16.00
C LYS A 279 25.00 -15.70 17.46
N LEU A 280 24.12 -16.61 17.88
CA LEU A 280 23.66 -16.67 19.28
C LEU A 280 24.79 -17.08 20.22
N ALA A 281 25.64 -18.03 19.83
CA ALA A 281 26.81 -18.44 20.60
C ALA A 281 27.80 -17.29 20.79
N GLU A 282 28.09 -16.54 19.72
CA GLU A 282 28.98 -15.38 19.79
C GLU A 282 28.39 -14.27 20.68
N GLN A 283 27.09 -13.99 20.56
CA GLN A 283 26.42 -13.04 21.45
C GLN A 283 26.48 -13.48 22.92
N LYS A 284 26.32 -14.78 23.20
CA LYS A 284 26.43 -15.31 24.56
C LYS A 284 27.85 -15.13 25.11
N ARG A 285 28.88 -15.47 24.33
CA ARG A 285 30.29 -15.29 24.71
C ARG A 285 30.61 -13.82 25.00
N LEU A 286 30.14 -12.90 24.14
CA LEU A 286 30.33 -11.46 24.34
C LEU A 286 29.65 -10.98 25.64
N ARG A 287 28.44 -11.48 25.96
CA ARG A 287 27.77 -11.16 27.22
C ARG A 287 28.54 -11.64 28.46
N GLU A 288 29.05 -12.87 28.43
CA GLU A 288 29.84 -13.41 29.55
C GLU A 288 31.13 -12.59 29.77
N LEU A 289 31.79 -12.16 28.69
CA LEU A 289 32.97 -11.29 28.76
C LEU A 289 32.61 -9.92 29.36
N ARG A 290 31.48 -9.34 28.95
CA ARG A 290 30.97 -8.06 29.50
C ARG A 290 30.68 -8.15 30.99
N GLU A 291 30.01 -9.21 31.42
CA GLU A 291 29.70 -9.44 32.84
C GLU A 291 30.98 -9.57 33.68
N ALA A 292 32.01 -10.25 33.16
CA ALA A 292 33.31 -10.35 33.84
C ALA A 292 34.01 -8.98 33.97
N LYS A 293 34.04 -8.17 32.91
CA LYS A 293 34.64 -6.82 32.94
C LYS A 293 33.91 -5.88 33.90
N MET A 294 32.59 -5.93 33.93
CA MET A 294 31.78 -5.14 34.87
C MET A 294 32.03 -5.54 36.33
N ALA A 295 32.28 -6.82 36.60
CA ALA A 295 32.61 -7.31 37.94
C ALA A 295 33.98 -6.80 38.43
N GLU A 296 34.97 -6.63 37.55
CA GLU A 296 36.28 -6.06 37.90
C GLU A 296 36.18 -4.58 38.32
N CYS A 297 35.22 -3.84 37.77
CA CYS A 297 34.97 -2.43 38.09
C CYS A 297 34.05 -2.22 39.31
N ALA A 298 33.67 -3.28 40.03
CA ALA A 298 32.69 -3.21 41.13
C ALA A 298 33.14 -2.36 42.34
N ASN A 299 34.44 -2.10 42.50
CA ASN A 299 35.01 -1.27 43.58
C ASN A 299 35.25 0.20 43.18
N GLY A 300 34.79 0.62 42.00
CA GLY A 300 34.97 1.98 41.44
C GLY A 300 35.86 1.97 40.19
N LEU A 301 35.66 2.94 39.30
CA LEU A 301 36.48 3.07 38.09
C LEU A 301 37.89 3.61 38.42
N PRO A 302 38.95 3.10 37.77
CA PRO A 302 40.30 3.67 37.84
C PRO A 302 40.34 5.17 37.44
N GLU A 303 41.29 5.94 37.99
CA GLU A 303 41.43 7.39 37.72
C GLU A 303 41.57 7.70 36.21
N GLU A 304 42.27 6.86 35.46
CA GLU A 304 42.42 7.02 34.00
C GLU A 304 41.09 6.90 33.26
N LYS A 305 40.24 5.93 33.66
CA LYS A 305 38.90 5.76 33.08
C LYS A 305 37.96 6.91 33.48
N LEU A 306 38.12 7.47 34.69
CA LEU A 306 37.37 8.65 35.10
C LEU A 306 37.70 9.88 34.24
N ALA A 307 38.98 10.06 33.87
CA ALA A 307 39.39 11.11 32.94
C ALA A 307 38.74 10.92 31.55
N TRP A 308 38.68 9.68 31.04
CA TRP A 308 37.96 9.38 29.80
C TRP A 308 36.48 9.74 29.88
N ALA A 309 35.84 9.45 31.01
CA ALA A 309 34.43 9.77 31.21
C ALA A 309 34.16 11.28 31.20
N GLU A 310 35.07 12.09 31.75
CA GLU A 310 34.97 13.55 31.69
C GLU A 310 35.20 14.08 30.27
N ASP A 311 36.21 13.56 29.57
CA ASP A 311 36.48 13.92 28.18
C ASP A 311 35.32 13.57 27.25
N LEU A 312 34.77 12.37 27.37
CA LEU A 312 33.63 11.90 26.58
C LEU A 312 32.35 12.66 26.94
N SER A 313 32.18 13.10 28.20
CA SER A 313 31.03 13.93 28.59
C SER A 313 31.05 15.30 27.90
N ASN A 314 32.24 15.81 27.54
CA ASN A 314 32.37 17.05 26.78
C ASN A 314 32.10 16.85 25.28
N VAL A 315 32.38 15.67 24.75
CA VAL A 315 32.12 15.30 23.34
C VAL A 315 30.65 14.88 23.13
N PHE A 316 30.04 14.21 24.11
CA PHE A 316 28.65 13.73 24.10
C PHE A 316 27.83 14.32 25.25
N PRO A 317 27.55 15.63 25.26
CA PRO A 317 26.90 16.31 26.38
C PRO A 317 25.45 15.85 26.65
N ASN A 318 24.82 15.19 25.67
CA ASN A 318 23.43 14.71 25.77
C ASN A 318 23.32 13.24 26.20
N MET A 319 24.43 12.53 26.37
CA MET A 319 24.42 11.14 26.82
C MET A 319 24.21 11.06 28.33
N GLU A 320 23.35 10.15 28.79
CA GLU A 320 23.15 9.95 30.23
C GLU A 320 24.46 9.53 30.91
N ARG A 321 24.77 10.15 32.04
CA ARG A 321 26.02 9.93 32.76
C ARG A 321 26.24 8.46 33.16
N ASN A 322 25.17 7.75 33.52
CA ASN A 322 25.27 6.33 33.87
C ASN A 322 25.67 5.50 32.65
N THR A 323 25.00 5.73 31.51
CA THR A 323 25.32 5.08 30.22
C THR A 323 26.76 5.35 29.80
N LEU A 324 27.23 6.58 29.96
CA LEU A 324 28.62 6.94 29.64
C LEU A 324 29.62 6.22 30.56
N LEU A 325 29.34 6.16 31.86
CA LEU A 325 30.17 5.43 32.82
C LEU A 325 30.19 3.92 32.56
N ASP A 326 29.06 3.34 32.14
CA ASP A 326 28.95 1.92 31.79
C ASP A 326 29.78 1.61 30.53
N ILE A 327 29.74 2.47 29.51
CA ILE A 327 30.55 2.34 28.28
C ILE A 327 32.04 2.42 28.62
N VAL A 328 32.43 3.38 29.45
CA VAL A 328 33.82 3.57 29.87
C VAL A 328 34.30 2.42 30.76
N ALA A 329 33.43 1.86 31.61
CA ALA A 329 33.74 0.69 32.41
C ALA A 329 34.02 -0.55 31.53
N GLU A 330 33.24 -0.73 30.45
CA GLU A 330 33.37 -1.87 29.52
C GLU A 330 34.59 -1.77 28.57
N ALA A 331 35.01 -0.55 28.22
CA ALA A 331 36.06 -0.31 27.23
C ALA A 331 37.48 -0.60 27.74
N ASP A 332 38.32 -1.20 26.88
CA ASP A 332 39.73 -1.48 27.16
C ASP A 332 40.64 -0.29 26.81
N SER A 333 40.16 0.64 25.98
CA SER A 333 40.87 1.87 25.59
C SER A 333 39.92 3.07 25.46
N GLN A 334 40.47 4.28 25.49
CA GLN A 334 39.70 5.51 25.25
C GLN A 334 39.04 5.52 23.87
N ASP A 335 39.68 4.91 22.86
CA ASP A 335 39.15 4.79 21.50
C ASP A 335 37.96 3.84 21.43
N GLU A 336 38.00 2.73 22.18
CA GLU A 336 36.88 1.79 22.29
C GLU A 336 35.71 2.42 23.06
N ALA A 337 36.00 3.23 24.09
CA ALA A 337 34.98 4.00 24.81
C ALA A 337 34.34 5.06 23.90
N LEU A 338 35.13 5.73 23.07
CA LEU A 338 34.67 6.70 22.07
C LEU A 338 33.77 6.03 21.01
N ALA A 339 34.19 4.88 20.48
CA ALA A 339 33.41 4.08 19.54
C ALA A 339 32.12 3.52 20.18
N GLY A 340 32.18 3.11 21.44
CA GLY A 340 31.02 2.69 22.23
C GLY A 340 30.01 3.83 22.38
N CYS A 341 30.46 5.03 22.74
CA CYS A 341 29.61 6.22 22.82
C CYS A 341 28.97 6.56 21.47
N LEU A 342 29.75 6.52 20.38
CA LEU A 342 29.21 6.72 19.04
C LEU A 342 28.16 5.67 18.66
N SER A 343 28.39 4.40 19.00
CA SER A 343 27.42 3.33 18.71
C SER A 343 26.09 3.49 19.45
N VAL A 344 26.11 3.98 20.69
CA VAL A 344 24.91 4.27 21.48
C VAL A 344 24.19 5.49 20.95
N GLN A 345 24.95 6.51 20.53
CA GLN A 345 24.43 7.72 19.92
C GLN A 345 23.80 7.41 18.55
N ASP A 346 24.43 6.57 17.73
CA ASP A 346 23.89 6.07 16.47
C ASP A 346 22.67 5.20 16.69
N GLN A 347 22.61 4.34 17.70
CA GLN A 347 21.36 3.64 18.03
C GLN A 347 20.26 4.60 18.48
N SER A 348 20.58 5.72 19.12
CA SER A 348 19.59 6.76 19.48
C SER A 348 19.13 7.59 18.29
N ILE A 349 20.00 7.84 17.30
CA ILE A 349 19.74 8.68 16.12
C ILE A 349 19.13 7.85 14.97
N ASP A 350 19.65 6.63 14.76
CA ASP A 350 19.27 5.65 13.73
C ASP A 350 18.35 4.53 14.27
N ASN A 351 17.79 4.64 15.49
CA ASN A 351 16.60 3.83 15.85
C ASN A 351 15.44 4.26 14.94
N GLN A 352 15.41 3.68 13.74
CA GLN A 352 14.36 3.65 12.72
C GLN A 352 13.12 2.89 13.24
N SER A 353 12.85 3.02 14.54
CA SER A 353 11.69 2.45 15.19
C SER A 353 10.51 3.41 14.99
N PRO A 354 9.30 2.88 14.76
CA PRO A 354 8.09 3.69 14.77
C PRO A 354 7.93 4.50 16.06
N THR A 355 8.43 4.01 17.20
CA THR A 355 8.36 4.69 18.51
C THR A 355 9.13 6.02 18.51
N THR A 356 10.34 6.04 17.94
CA THR A 356 11.16 7.26 17.82
C THR A 356 10.49 8.30 16.92
N PHE A 357 9.85 7.84 15.83
CA PHE A 357 9.07 8.70 14.94
C PHE A 357 7.90 9.35 15.67
N PHE A 358 7.11 8.58 16.43
CA PHE A 358 6.00 9.14 17.21
C PHE A 358 6.45 10.15 18.26
N GLN A 359 7.57 9.88 18.95
CA GLN A 359 8.12 10.80 19.94
C GLN A 359 8.59 12.10 19.30
N PHE A 360 9.29 12.02 18.16
CA PHE A 360 9.74 13.18 17.41
C PHE A 360 8.57 14.07 16.95
N MET A 361 7.51 13.47 16.42
CA MET A 361 6.32 14.20 15.94
C MET A 361 5.59 14.88 17.10
N ARG A 362 5.49 14.22 18.25
CA ARG A 362 4.92 14.80 19.49
C ARG A 362 5.75 15.98 19.98
N ASP A 363 7.07 15.85 20.01
CA ASP A 363 7.98 16.88 20.51
C ASP A 363 8.03 18.10 19.57
N ALA A 364 7.69 17.92 18.29
CA ALA A 364 7.46 18.98 17.30
C ALA A 364 6.04 19.58 17.33
N GLY A 365 5.20 19.17 18.30
CA GLY A 365 3.85 19.71 18.48
C GLY A 365 2.83 19.26 17.44
N VAL A 366 3.08 18.15 16.74
CA VAL A 366 2.14 17.62 15.73
C VAL A 366 1.03 16.81 16.40
N ASP A 367 -0.21 17.03 15.94
CA ASP A 367 -1.37 16.30 16.44
C ASP A 367 -1.28 14.80 16.13
N ARG A 368 -1.87 13.99 17.00
CA ARG A 368 -1.84 12.54 16.89
C ARG A 368 -2.57 12.03 15.65
N GLY A 369 -3.64 12.70 15.21
CA GLY A 369 -4.38 12.36 13.99
C GLY A 369 -3.52 12.54 12.74
N VAL A 370 -2.88 13.71 12.60
CA VAL A 370 -1.93 14.02 11.52
C VAL A 370 -0.77 13.02 11.48
N THR A 371 -0.28 12.60 12.66
CA THR A 371 0.79 11.60 12.76
C THR A 371 0.33 10.21 12.31
N GLN A 372 -0.93 9.83 12.57
CA GLN A 372 -1.51 8.55 12.10
C GLN A 372 -1.75 8.54 10.59
N ASP A 373 -2.12 9.67 10.01
CA ASP A 373 -2.31 9.80 8.56
C ASP A 373 -0.97 9.64 7.82
N LEU A 374 0.11 10.24 8.34
CA LEU A 374 1.46 10.06 7.82
C LEU A 374 1.91 8.58 7.87
N VAL A 375 1.61 7.88 8.96
CA VAL A 375 1.90 6.45 9.11
C VAL A 375 1.11 5.59 8.12
N SER A 376 -0.15 5.95 7.86
CA SER A 376 -1.00 5.28 6.87
C SER A 376 -0.47 5.45 5.44
N ASN A 377 0.20 6.56 5.17
CA ASN A 377 0.93 6.85 3.93
C ASN A 377 2.38 6.33 3.93
N ASP A 378 2.68 5.35 4.78
CA ASP A 378 3.97 4.66 4.91
C ASP A 378 5.16 5.53 5.39
N VAL A 379 4.88 6.72 5.94
CA VAL A 379 5.89 7.57 6.60
C VAL A 379 5.98 7.16 8.08
N LYS A 380 6.79 6.14 8.36
CA LYS A 380 6.91 5.54 9.71
C LYS A 380 8.26 5.78 10.38
N THR A 381 9.19 6.44 9.70
CA THR A 381 10.57 6.64 10.15
C THR A 381 11.03 8.08 9.89
N LEU A 382 12.01 8.56 10.67
CA LEU A 382 12.59 9.89 10.46
C LEU A 382 13.25 10.05 9.08
N ALA A 383 13.77 8.96 8.51
CA ALA A 383 14.34 8.94 7.16
C ALA A 383 13.27 9.06 6.05
N ALA A 384 12.06 8.55 6.27
CA ALA A 384 10.94 8.81 5.38
C ALA A 384 10.44 10.25 5.53
N LEU A 385 10.38 10.75 6.76
CA LEU A 385 9.98 12.13 7.08
C LEU A 385 10.92 13.17 6.46
N SER A 386 12.24 12.93 6.47
CA SER A 386 13.23 13.87 5.92
C SER A 386 13.19 14.01 4.40
N LYS A 387 12.51 13.11 3.69
CA LYS A 387 12.35 13.15 2.24
C LYS A 387 11.15 13.99 1.80
N LEU A 388 10.25 14.32 2.73
CA LEU A 388 9.07 15.12 2.42
C LEU A 388 9.43 16.60 2.28
N SER A 389 8.84 17.22 1.28
CA SER A 389 8.84 18.67 1.09
C SER A 389 7.98 19.37 2.14
N ALA A 390 8.16 20.70 2.27
CA ALA A 390 7.29 21.49 3.15
C ALA A 390 5.82 21.42 2.72
N ASP A 391 5.56 21.31 1.42
CA ASP A 391 4.21 21.30 0.87
C ASP A 391 3.51 19.95 1.13
N GLU A 392 4.23 18.84 1.05
CA GLU A 392 3.70 17.51 1.39
C GLU A 392 3.37 17.37 2.89
N LEU A 393 4.18 17.99 3.76
CA LEU A 393 3.89 18.03 5.20
C LEU A 393 2.64 18.85 5.51
N LYS A 394 2.42 19.95 4.78
CA LYS A 394 1.21 20.78 4.89
C LYS A 394 -0.03 20.05 4.39
N GLN A 395 0.08 19.35 3.26
CA GLN A 395 -1.00 18.51 2.71
C GLN A 395 -1.42 17.40 3.67
N SER A 396 -0.48 16.92 4.49
CA SER A 396 -0.74 15.94 5.54
C SER A 396 -1.38 16.53 6.80
N GLY A 397 -1.60 17.85 6.88
CA GLY A 397 -2.23 18.53 8.01
C GLY A 397 -1.28 19.19 9.00
N CYS A 398 0.03 19.29 8.72
CA CYS A 398 0.96 20.05 9.56
C CYS A 398 0.76 21.57 9.40
N THR A 399 0.78 22.32 10.51
CA THR A 399 0.80 23.79 10.48
C THR A 399 2.16 24.34 10.03
N ASP A 400 2.22 25.61 9.63
CA ASP A 400 3.49 26.27 9.28
C ASP A 400 4.52 26.22 10.43
N LEU A 401 4.06 26.36 11.68
CA LEU A 401 4.90 26.23 12.88
C LEU A 401 5.46 24.81 13.01
N ASN A 402 4.63 23.79 12.81
CA ASN A 402 5.06 22.39 12.85
C ASN A 402 6.09 22.11 11.76
N VAL A 403 5.89 22.62 10.54
CA VAL A 403 6.82 22.41 9.42
C VAL A 403 8.18 23.06 9.69
N VAL A 404 8.19 24.29 10.23
CA VAL A 404 9.42 24.97 10.61
C VAL A 404 10.16 24.21 11.71
N ASP A 405 9.46 23.76 12.75
CA ASP A 405 10.07 23.05 13.87
C ASP A 405 10.58 21.65 13.47
N ILE A 406 9.81 20.91 12.67
CA ILE A 406 10.23 19.62 12.09
C ILE A 406 11.50 19.80 11.26
N LYS A 407 11.52 20.76 10.34
CA LYS A 407 12.70 20.99 9.47
C LYS A 407 13.92 21.41 10.28
N LYS A 408 13.75 22.31 11.26
CA LYS A 408 14.83 22.75 12.14
C LYS A 408 15.41 21.59 12.95
N ARG A 409 14.57 20.71 13.49
CA ARG A 409 14.99 19.52 14.24
C ARG A 409 15.68 18.48 13.36
N LEU A 410 15.16 18.24 12.15
CA LEU A 410 15.80 17.33 11.19
C LEU A 410 17.17 17.86 10.75
N GLN A 411 17.30 19.16 10.51
CA GLN A 411 18.58 19.79 10.17
C GLN A 411 19.59 19.68 11.32
N ASN A 412 19.14 19.86 12.57
CA ASN A 412 19.98 19.64 13.75
C ASN A 412 20.46 18.19 13.86
N LEU A 413 19.57 17.21 13.65
CA LEU A 413 19.92 15.79 13.65
C LEU A 413 20.92 15.44 12.54
N GLN A 414 20.72 15.96 11.32
CA GLN A 414 21.66 15.79 10.20
C GLN A 414 23.02 16.42 10.51
N SER A 415 23.04 17.60 11.14
CA SER A 415 24.28 18.26 11.55
C SER A 415 25.03 17.49 12.63
N GLN A 416 24.32 16.79 13.53
CA GLN A 416 24.93 15.92 14.53
C GLN A 416 25.46 14.64 13.91
N ARG A 417 24.69 14.03 12.99
CA ARG A 417 25.11 12.84 12.23
C ARG A 417 26.41 13.07 11.47
N ALA A 418 26.49 14.16 10.71
CA ALA A 418 27.70 14.49 9.94
C ALA A 418 28.96 14.70 10.83
N LYS A 419 28.77 15.15 12.08
CA LYS A 419 29.88 15.28 13.05
C LYS A 419 30.31 13.93 13.59
N TYR A 420 29.36 13.09 13.97
CA TYR A 420 29.65 11.77 14.50
C TYR A 420 30.24 10.84 13.43
N GLU A 421 29.78 10.93 12.17
CA GLU A 421 30.40 10.23 11.03
C GLU A 421 31.86 10.70 10.78
N ARG A 422 32.13 12.01 10.92
CA ARG A 422 33.52 12.55 10.83
C ARG A 422 34.40 12.02 11.97
N LEU A 423 33.83 11.87 13.17
CA LEU A 423 34.54 11.32 14.32
C LEU A 423 34.78 9.82 14.18
N GLU A 424 33.78 9.05 13.75
CA GLU A 424 33.84 7.61 13.49
C GLU A 424 34.94 7.27 12.46
N GLY A 425 35.02 8.03 11.36
CA GLY A 425 36.06 7.86 10.36
C GLY A 425 37.47 8.27 10.82
N ALA A 426 37.58 9.00 11.94
CA ALA A 426 38.85 9.47 12.48
C ALA A 426 39.39 8.59 13.63
N ILE A 427 38.58 7.68 14.19
CA ILE A 427 39.00 6.79 15.28
C ILE A 427 40.17 5.90 14.83
N GLY A 428 41.24 5.86 15.61
CA GLY A 428 42.48 5.12 15.31
C GLY A 428 43.36 5.77 14.25
N SER A 429 43.03 6.99 13.78
CA SER A 429 43.83 7.75 12.80
C SER A 429 44.71 8.80 13.48
N LYS A 430 45.77 9.26 12.79
CA LYS A 430 46.65 10.35 13.25
C LYS A 430 45.92 11.70 13.45
N ASN A 431 44.71 11.85 12.91
CA ASN A 431 43.93 13.08 12.95
C ASN A 431 42.84 13.07 14.04
N GLN A 432 42.73 11.99 14.82
CA GLN A 432 41.69 11.82 15.84
C GLN A 432 41.67 12.98 16.84
N ASP A 433 42.81 13.31 17.44
CA ASP A 433 42.91 14.33 18.48
C ASP A 433 42.49 15.72 17.98
N SER A 434 42.89 16.08 16.76
CA SER A 434 42.48 17.33 16.12
C SER A 434 40.97 17.38 15.87
N VAL A 435 40.35 16.27 15.46
CA VAL A 435 38.89 16.22 15.24
C VAL A 435 38.13 16.27 16.57
N VAL A 436 38.64 15.63 17.63
CA VAL A 436 38.07 15.68 18.98
C VAL A 436 38.18 17.10 19.55
N GLU A 437 39.31 17.78 19.39
CA GLU A 437 39.49 19.17 19.83
C GLU A 437 38.58 20.15 19.07
N ASP A 438 38.47 20.00 17.74
CA ASP A 438 37.53 20.78 16.91
C ASP A 438 36.08 20.63 17.42
N LEU A 439 35.67 19.42 17.77
CA LEU A 439 34.33 19.13 18.28
C LEU A 439 34.12 19.71 19.69
N LYS A 440 35.11 19.58 20.58
CA LYS A 440 35.08 20.20 21.91
C LYS A 440 34.94 21.72 21.80
N ALA A 441 35.70 22.37 20.91
CA ALA A 441 35.61 23.81 20.66
C ALA A 441 34.26 24.22 20.06
N TYR A 442 33.72 23.40 19.15
CA TYR A 442 32.41 23.62 18.55
C TYR A 442 31.27 23.54 19.58
N GLU A 443 31.23 22.49 20.41
CA GLU A 443 30.18 22.34 21.43
C GLU A 443 30.29 23.39 22.55
N ALA A 444 31.51 23.78 22.93
CA ALA A 444 31.73 24.91 23.83
C ALA A 444 31.15 26.23 23.26
N ASN A 445 31.40 26.50 21.97
CA ASN A 445 30.84 27.67 21.29
C ASN A 445 29.32 27.58 21.10
N ARG A 446 28.76 26.39 20.90
CA ARG A 446 27.31 26.18 20.78
C ARG A 446 26.56 26.67 22.01
N HIS A 447 27.03 26.32 23.20
CA HIS A 447 26.41 26.75 24.45
C HIS A 447 26.45 28.27 24.61
N GLN A 448 27.55 28.91 24.21
CA GLN A 448 27.69 30.36 24.25
C GLN A 448 26.75 31.07 23.27
N VAL A 449 26.68 30.58 22.02
CA VAL A 449 25.81 31.15 20.97
C VAL A 449 24.32 30.93 21.29
N ASP A 450 23.93 29.76 21.81
CA ASP A 450 22.56 29.48 22.25
C ASP A 450 22.18 30.37 23.44
N PHE A 451 23.08 30.55 24.40
CA PHE A 451 22.89 31.45 25.54
C PHE A 451 22.70 32.90 25.09
N ASP A 452 23.54 33.41 24.19
CA ASP A 452 23.45 34.77 23.66
C ASP A 452 22.16 34.97 22.83
N THR A 453 21.75 33.97 22.05
CA THR A 453 20.49 34.01 21.27
C THR A 453 19.27 34.09 22.21
N LYS A 454 19.26 33.28 23.27
CA LYS A 454 18.20 33.29 24.29
C LYS A 454 18.19 34.56 25.11
N ALA A 455 19.35 35.13 25.40
CA ALA A 455 19.45 36.45 26.03
C ALA A 455 18.88 37.53 25.12
N GLN A 456 19.18 37.50 23.82
CA GLN A 456 18.61 38.40 22.82
C GLN A 456 17.10 38.24 22.67
N GLN A 457 16.54 37.03 22.82
CA GLN A 457 15.09 36.82 22.83
C GLN A 457 14.42 37.53 24.02
N LEU A 458 15.01 37.44 25.21
CA LEU A 458 14.52 38.19 26.38
C LEU A 458 14.64 39.70 26.19
N VAL A 459 15.71 40.16 25.54
CA VAL A 459 15.88 41.58 25.18
C VAL A 459 14.82 42.03 24.17
N ALA A 460 14.51 41.21 23.17
CA ALA A 460 13.45 41.47 22.20
C ALA A 460 12.05 41.50 22.85
N MET A 461 11.86 40.79 23.97
CA MET A 461 10.65 40.89 24.82
C MET A 461 10.62 42.15 25.69
N GLY A 462 11.64 43.02 25.62
CA GLY A 462 11.70 44.30 26.32
C GLY A 462 12.46 44.29 27.66
N PHE A 463 13.12 43.18 28.02
CA PHE A 463 13.91 43.11 29.25
C PHE A 463 15.32 43.69 29.05
N LYS A 464 15.90 44.31 30.09
CA LYS A 464 17.29 44.83 30.03
C LYS A 464 18.28 43.68 29.84
N GLU A 465 19.25 43.85 28.95
CA GLU A 465 20.21 42.79 28.59
C GLU A 465 21.00 42.25 29.79
N GLU A 466 21.46 43.13 30.68
CA GLU A 466 22.19 42.72 31.90
C GLU A 466 21.34 41.83 32.82
N ASP A 467 20.05 42.13 32.94
CA ASP A 467 19.11 41.39 33.78
C ASP A 467 18.70 40.08 33.10
N ALA A 468 18.48 40.13 31.79
CA ALA A 468 18.19 38.97 30.95
C ALA A 468 19.32 37.94 31.05
N ARG A 469 20.58 38.35 30.82
CA ARG A 469 21.74 37.46 30.92
C ARG A 469 21.92 36.90 32.34
N LEU A 470 21.76 37.73 33.37
CA LEU A 470 21.91 37.32 34.77
C LEU A 470 20.87 36.28 35.19
N VAL A 471 19.59 36.51 34.85
CA VAL A 471 18.51 35.60 35.21
C VAL A 471 18.54 34.34 34.35
N LEU A 472 18.87 34.48 33.07
CA LEU A 472 19.04 33.34 32.16
C LEU A 472 20.17 32.40 32.62
N ALA A 473 21.27 32.95 33.12
CA ALA A 473 22.34 32.17 33.74
C ALA A 473 21.85 31.44 35.01
N HIS A 474 21.02 32.08 35.83
CA HIS A 474 20.47 31.49 37.06
C HIS A 474 19.48 30.34 36.79
N TYR A 475 18.74 30.36 35.68
CA TYR A 475 17.78 29.31 35.32
C TYR A 475 18.28 28.37 34.22
N ASN A 476 19.61 28.22 34.09
CA ASN A 476 20.24 27.30 33.14
C ASN A 476 19.71 27.44 31.70
N GLY A 477 19.52 28.68 31.22
CA GLY A 477 19.11 28.92 29.84
C GLY A 477 17.61 28.68 29.55
N ASN A 478 16.75 28.53 30.56
CA ASN A 478 15.30 28.43 30.35
C ASN A 478 14.68 29.84 30.16
N VAL A 479 14.31 30.17 28.93
CA VAL A 479 13.79 31.49 28.54
C VAL A 479 12.46 31.81 29.23
N GLU A 480 11.54 30.85 29.32
CA GLU A 480 10.21 31.07 29.90
C GLU A 480 10.27 31.36 31.40
N ARG A 481 11.04 30.55 32.15
CA ARG A 481 11.27 30.79 33.59
C ARG A 481 12.02 32.08 33.83
N SER A 482 12.95 32.42 32.94
CA SER A 482 13.70 33.67 33.02
C SER A 482 12.81 34.87 32.76
N ALA A 483 11.98 34.82 31.72
CA ALA A 483 10.99 35.85 31.42
C ALA A 483 9.99 36.01 32.57
N ALA A 484 9.44 34.90 33.08
CA ALA A 484 8.54 34.91 34.24
C ALA A 484 9.22 35.56 35.46
N ARG A 485 10.48 35.24 35.75
CA ARG A 485 11.19 35.84 36.88
C ARG A 485 11.50 37.32 36.66
N LEU A 486 11.79 37.73 35.43
CA LEU A 486 12.02 39.12 35.05
C LEU A 486 10.73 39.96 35.15
N LEU A 487 9.56 39.37 34.90
CA LEU A 487 8.25 40.04 35.04
C LEU A 487 7.87 40.34 36.49
N TYR A 488 8.29 39.51 37.47
CA TYR A 488 7.88 39.63 38.88
C TYR A 488 8.85 40.40 39.79
N ASN A 489 9.67 41.32 39.27
CA ASN A 489 10.67 42.11 40.01
C ASN A 489 11.58 41.27 40.95
N PHE A 490 12.75 40.86 40.44
CA PHE A 490 13.68 40.01 41.18
C PHE A 490 14.79 40.80 41.91
N ASN A 491 15.26 40.28 43.05
CA ASN A 491 16.39 40.88 43.78
C ASN A 491 17.73 40.54 43.10
N LYS A 492 18.32 41.52 42.40
CA LYS A 492 19.60 41.39 41.68
C LYS A 492 20.77 40.95 42.57
N GLN A 493 20.83 41.40 43.82
CA GLN A 493 21.93 41.05 44.74
C GLN A 493 21.83 39.60 45.22
N SER A 494 20.60 39.09 45.42
CA SER A 494 20.38 37.68 45.76
C SER A 494 20.77 36.75 44.60
N VAL A 495 20.42 37.10 43.37
CA VAL A 495 20.77 36.31 42.17
C VAL A 495 22.29 36.35 41.92
N LYS A 496 22.97 37.51 42.09
CA LYS A 496 24.43 37.60 42.01
C LYS A 496 25.16 36.81 43.09
N LYS A 497 24.68 36.82 44.34
CA LYS A 497 25.25 36.01 45.45
C LYS A 497 25.06 34.51 45.23
N ASN A 498 23.93 34.09 44.66
CA ASN A 498 23.69 32.68 44.35
C ASN A 498 24.50 32.21 43.14
N ALA A 499 24.70 33.08 42.14
CA ALA A 499 25.53 32.77 40.98
C ALA A 499 27.00 32.46 41.37
N SER A 500 27.58 33.18 42.34
CA SER A 500 28.95 32.88 42.82
C SER A 500 29.03 31.64 43.72
N LYS A 501 27.94 31.26 44.39
CA LYS A 501 27.89 30.07 45.27
C LYS A 501 27.69 28.74 44.53
N HIS A 502 27.16 28.77 43.31
CA HIS A 502 26.93 27.55 42.52
C HIS A 502 28.14 27.13 41.66
N GLY A 503 29.15 27.99 41.51
CA GLY A 503 30.38 27.69 40.76
C GLY A 503 31.44 26.89 41.53
N ASN A 504 31.54 27.06 42.85
CA ASN A 504 32.57 26.39 43.66
C ASN A 504 32.04 25.08 44.28
N PHE A 505 32.86 24.02 44.21
CA PHE A 505 32.60 22.65 44.72
C PHE A 505 31.51 21.90 43.93
N ASN A 506 31.74 21.72 42.62
CA ASN A 506 30.92 20.86 41.77
C ASN A 506 31.13 19.37 42.13
N THR A 507 30.45 18.43 41.47
CA THR A 507 30.60 17.00 41.84
C THR A 507 31.99 16.45 41.52
N THR A 508 32.67 17.01 40.53
CA THR A 508 33.96 16.54 40.04
C THR A 508 35.13 17.18 40.78
N ASP A 509 34.85 18.12 41.68
CA ASP A 509 35.85 18.76 42.54
C ASP A 509 36.59 17.69 43.38
N PRO A 510 37.94 17.65 43.33
CA PRO A 510 38.73 16.64 44.04
C PRO A 510 38.42 16.58 45.55
N ASN A 511 38.10 17.72 46.15
CA ASN A 511 37.78 17.82 47.57
C ASN A 511 36.39 17.25 47.87
N VAL A 512 35.43 17.44 46.95
CA VAL A 512 34.08 16.85 47.06
C VAL A 512 34.14 15.33 46.90
N GLN A 513 34.93 14.82 45.95
CA GLN A 513 35.13 13.38 45.74
C GLN A 513 35.83 12.72 46.93
N LYS A 514 36.81 13.40 47.54
CA LYS A 514 37.51 12.93 48.73
C LYS A 514 36.60 12.77 49.96
N LEU A 515 35.58 13.62 50.10
CA LEU A 515 34.57 13.45 51.15
C LEU A 515 33.56 12.34 50.81
N ILE A 516 33.22 12.16 49.53
CA ILE A 516 32.33 11.09 49.07
C ILE A 516 32.97 9.71 49.27
N SER A 517 34.27 9.57 49.00
CA SER A 517 35.01 8.32 49.22
C SER A 517 35.12 7.94 50.70
N MET A 518 34.99 8.92 51.61
CA MET A 518 34.85 8.70 53.06
C MET A 518 33.41 8.32 53.49
N GLY A 519 32.50 8.11 52.54
CA GLY A 519 31.11 7.68 52.79
C GLY A 519 30.12 8.83 52.99
N VAL A 520 30.51 10.09 52.77
CA VAL A 520 29.61 11.24 52.92
C VAL A 520 28.69 11.36 51.70
N PRO A 521 27.36 11.48 51.87
CA PRO A 521 26.44 11.71 50.76
C PRO A 521 26.81 12.99 49.97
N LYS A 522 26.80 12.88 48.65
CA LYS A 522 27.19 13.94 47.67
C LYS A 522 26.67 15.34 48.00
N LEU A 523 25.45 15.45 48.51
CA LEU A 523 24.81 16.73 48.84
C LEU A 523 25.44 17.37 50.10
N LYS A 524 25.72 16.55 51.12
CA LYS A 524 26.36 16.98 52.37
C LYS A 524 27.83 17.35 52.17
N ALA A 525 28.56 16.60 51.34
CA ALA A 525 29.96 16.90 51.00
C ALA A 525 30.11 18.30 50.39
N LYS A 526 29.22 18.65 49.44
CA LYS A 526 29.20 19.99 48.82
C LYS A 526 28.80 21.08 49.79
N GLU A 527 27.84 20.82 50.66
CA GLU A 527 27.41 21.80 51.66
C GLU A 527 28.49 22.07 52.71
N ALA A 528 29.24 21.05 53.14
CA ALA A 528 30.33 21.21 54.10
C ALA A 528 31.47 22.04 53.51
N LEU A 529 31.92 21.71 52.30
CA LEU A 529 32.99 22.47 51.63
C LEU A 529 32.59 23.91 51.31
N ARG A 530 31.30 24.16 51.04
CA ARG A 530 30.76 25.52 50.90
C ARG A 530 30.71 26.31 52.21
N LYS A 531 30.63 25.64 53.36
CA LYS A 531 30.63 26.28 54.68
C LYS A 531 32.04 26.55 55.19
N THR A 532 33.02 25.77 54.73
CA THR A 532 34.43 25.87 55.17
C THR A 532 35.33 26.51 54.11
N ASP A 533 34.75 27.15 53.10
CA ASP A 533 35.46 27.80 51.98
C ASP A 533 36.53 26.90 51.33
N GLY A 534 36.26 25.60 51.23
CA GLY A 534 37.11 24.62 50.55
C GLY A 534 38.19 23.96 51.39
N ASP A 535 38.29 24.28 52.68
CA ASP A 535 39.16 23.55 53.61
C ASP A 535 38.54 22.17 53.92
N VAL A 536 39.24 21.11 53.48
CA VAL A 536 38.83 19.71 53.63
C VAL A 536 38.90 19.25 55.07
N ASP A 537 39.93 19.64 55.82
CA ASP A 537 40.09 19.21 57.22
C ASP A 537 39.06 19.89 58.12
N ALA A 538 38.73 21.15 57.82
CA ALA A 538 37.61 21.82 58.45
C ALA A 538 36.26 21.19 58.03
N ALA A 539 36.10 20.80 56.77
CA ALA A 539 34.86 20.16 56.28
C ALA A 539 34.63 18.79 56.91
N VAL A 540 35.68 17.99 57.10
CA VAL A 540 35.64 16.70 57.80
C VAL A 540 35.18 16.90 59.25
N LYS A 541 35.74 17.87 59.98
CA LYS A 541 35.32 18.21 61.36
C LYS A 541 33.87 18.72 61.49
N VAL A 542 33.29 19.21 60.41
CA VAL A 542 31.88 19.67 60.36
C VAL A 542 30.93 18.52 60.02
N LEU A 543 31.43 17.48 59.34
CA LEU A 543 30.64 16.34 58.86
C LEU A 543 30.68 15.13 59.79
N PHE A 544 31.79 14.95 60.50
CA PHE A 544 32.09 13.88 61.45
C PHE A 544 32.47 14.50 62.80
#